data_AF-A0A376UCQ6-F1
#
_entry.id   AF-A0A376UCQ6-F1
#
_cell.length_a   1.000
_cell.length_b   1.000
_cell.length_c   1.000
_cell.angle_alpha   90.00
_cell.angle_beta   90.00
_cell.angle_gamma   90.00
#
_symmetry.space_group_name_H-M   'P 1'
#
loop_
_entity.id
_entity.type
_entity.pdbx_description
1 polymer ?
#
loop_
_entity_poly.entity_id
_entity_poly.type
_entity_poly.pdbx_seq_one_letter_code
_entity_poly.pdbx_strand_id
1 'polypeptide(L)'
;MGKPLYQDLLFRTKAALQKNPKNVLLAICWMQGEFDMTNASYAQQPAAFLAMVQQFRADLAGLAAQCHGGSPASVPWICGDTTYAWKQEHGTQYEVVYGAYKGKESQQIYFVPFMTDGSGVNTPTNNPSEDPDIVGSGYYGSASRTNKNWVSSNRPTHFSSWARRGIIPDRMATAILNAAGRTSAFISGKAPEIKPSPGGDTPSGPSEDASIRTISLLPTAGDAAAQGWSIKNGGIQLSDGVFKITKQSNKAWSLTRPVDDAVSLLTRGGRLSCKFRLSGALTNNQFGLGIYLYTDVALPDVVAMTGTGNPFLMSFFTQTTDGKLNLMHHKKAGNTKLGEFGNYSNDWQTLELVFTAGSATVTPKLNGVAGPAFQVIKDSLTVGLNALTLTDITKNATYGVEIESLVLEINAPASS
;
A
#
# COMPACT_ATOMS: atom_id res chain seq x y z
N MET A 1 21.17 -10.53 -29.81
CA MET A 1 21.84 -10.00 -28.60
C MET A 1 22.92 -8.96 -28.91
N GLY A 2 23.48 -8.88 -30.13
CA GLY A 2 24.34 -7.76 -30.55
C GLY A 2 23.60 -6.49 -31.04
N LYS A 3 22.32 -6.30 -30.69
CA LYS A 3 21.55 -5.13 -31.16
C LYS A 3 21.89 -3.90 -30.30
N PRO A 4 22.01 -2.69 -30.88
CA PRO A 4 22.42 -1.50 -30.14
C PRO A 4 21.56 -1.18 -28.90
N LEU A 5 20.23 -1.28 -28.99
CA LEU A 5 19.34 -0.98 -27.85
C LEU A 5 19.43 -2.02 -26.72
N TYR A 6 19.74 -3.27 -27.05
CA TYR A 6 19.99 -4.29 -26.03
C TYR A 6 21.30 -4.00 -25.29
N GLN A 7 22.35 -3.60 -26.02
CA GLN A 7 23.62 -3.20 -25.43
C GLN A 7 23.45 -1.94 -24.56
N ASP A 8 22.66 -0.97 -25.00
CA ASP A 8 22.34 0.22 -24.19
C ASP A 8 21.64 -0.15 -22.88
N LEU A 9 20.59 -0.98 -22.94
CA LEU A 9 19.92 -1.51 -21.76
C LEU A 9 20.91 -2.18 -20.79
N LEU A 10 21.73 -3.10 -21.30
CA LEU A 10 22.70 -3.83 -20.50
C LEU A 10 23.77 -2.92 -19.88
N PHE A 11 24.42 -2.09 -20.69
CA PHE A 11 25.54 -1.27 -20.26
C PHE A 11 25.12 -0.14 -19.33
N ARG A 12 23.96 0.48 -19.55
CA ARG A 12 23.44 1.49 -18.63
C ARG A 12 23.01 0.90 -17.29
N THR A 13 22.40 -0.28 -17.29
CA THR A 13 22.11 -0.99 -16.03
C THR A 13 23.41 -1.35 -15.29
N LYS A 14 24.41 -1.91 -15.99
CA LYS A 14 25.71 -2.21 -15.39
C LYS A 14 26.39 -0.96 -14.83
N ALA A 15 26.42 0.12 -15.59
CA ALA A 15 27.00 1.39 -15.15
C ALA A 15 26.29 1.95 -13.91
N ALA A 16 24.95 1.87 -13.86
CA ALA A 16 24.18 2.31 -12.70
C ALA A 16 24.50 1.46 -11.45
N LEU A 17 24.61 0.14 -11.59
CA LEU A 17 24.97 -0.76 -10.48
C LEU A 17 26.41 -0.55 -10.02
N GLN A 18 27.36 -0.47 -10.95
CA GLN A 18 28.78 -0.30 -10.66
C GLN A 18 29.11 1.05 -10.04
N LYS A 19 28.27 2.07 -10.25
CA LYS A 19 28.47 3.41 -9.67
C LYS A 19 28.51 3.39 -8.14
N ASN A 20 27.78 2.48 -7.49
CA ASN A 20 27.81 2.31 -6.05
C ASN A 20 27.47 0.85 -5.70
N PRO A 21 28.32 0.11 -4.97
CA PRO A 21 28.07 -1.28 -4.61
C PRO A 21 26.79 -1.49 -3.78
N LYS A 22 26.23 -0.43 -3.17
CA LYS A 22 24.95 -0.45 -2.47
C LYS A 22 23.74 -0.31 -3.39
N ASN A 23 23.92 0.02 -4.66
CA ASN A 23 22.81 0.10 -5.61
C ASN A 23 22.23 -1.30 -5.84
N VAL A 24 20.90 -1.37 -5.95
CA VAL A 24 20.17 -2.61 -6.17
C VAL A 24 19.26 -2.43 -7.38
N LEU A 25 19.37 -3.35 -8.34
CA LEU A 25 18.43 -3.45 -9.45
C LEU A 25 17.13 -4.05 -8.93
N LEU A 26 16.14 -3.18 -8.75
CA LEU A 26 14.86 -3.52 -8.15
C LEU A 26 13.92 -4.24 -9.11
N ALA A 27 13.78 -3.72 -10.34
CA ALA A 27 12.86 -4.20 -11.35
C ALA A 27 13.28 -3.66 -12.73
N ILE A 28 12.74 -4.26 -13.78
CA ILE A 28 12.77 -3.71 -15.15
C ILE A 28 11.34 -3.31 -15.53
N CYS A 29 11.09 -2.01 -15.71
CA CYS A 29 9.81 -1.54 -16.26
C CYS A 29 9.86 -1.61 -17.79
N TRP A 30 9.02 -2.45 -18.38
CA TRP A 30 9.01 -2.72 -19.82
C TRP A 30 7.65 -2.37 -20.41
N MET A 31 7.62 -1.45 -21.38
CA MET A 31 6.42 -1.11 -22.15
C MET A 31 6.82 -1.13 -23.62
N GLN A 32 6.49 -2.22 -24.31
CA GLN A 32 6.87 -2.41 -25.69
C GLN A 32 6.00 -3.51 -26.32
N GLY A 33 5.57 -3.27 -27.56
CA GLY A 33 4.88 -4.24 -28.40
C GLY A 33 4.06 -3.60 -29.53
N GLU A 34 3.82 -2.29 -29.45
CA GLU A 34 3.01 -1.50 -30.38
C GLU A 34 3.37 -1.78 -31.85
N PHE A 35 4.65 -1.63 -32.20
CA PHE A 35 5.14 -1.81 -33.57
C PHE A 35 5.38 -3.28 -33.94
N ASP A 36 5.48 -4.20 -32.98
CA ASP A 36 5.52 -5.62 -33.32
C ASP A 36 4.16 -6.09 -33.85
N MET A 37 3.06 -5.55 -33.32
CA MET A 37 1.71 -5.88 -33.78
C MET A 37 1.44 -5.43 -35.22
N THR A 38 2.19 -4.46 -35.75
CA THR A 38 2.08 -4.03 -37.15
C THR A 38 2.94 -4.85 -38.10
N ASN A 39 3.85 -5.67 -37.56
CA ASN A 39 4.77 -6.48 -38.35
C ASN A 39 4.14 -7.84 -38.72
N ALA A 40 4.40 -8.32 -39.93
CA ALA A 40 4.01 -9.66 -40.38
C ALA A 40 4.57 -10.78 -39.48
N SER A 41 5.69 -10.55 -38.80
CA SER A 41 6.33 -11.50 -37.88
C SER A 41 5.94 -11.33 -36.41
N TYR A 42 4.82 -10.65 -36.08
CA TYR A 42 4.40 -10.39 -34.69
C TYR A 42 4.36 -11.64 -33.81
N ALA A 43 4.05 -12.80 -34.37
CA ALA A 43 4.01 -14.08 -33.66
C ALA A 43 5.37 -14.56 -33.13
N GLN A 44 6.48 -13.99 -33.63
CA GLN A 44 7.83 -14.28 -33.13
C GLN A 44 8.20 -13.44 -31.91
N GLN A 45 7.47 -12.35 -31.63
CA GLN A 45 7.78 -11.41 -30.55
C GLN A 45 7.85 -12.09 -29.18
N PRO A 46 6.93 -13.00 -28.78
CA PRO A 46 6.98 -13.62 -27.45
C PRO A 46 8.27 -14.41 -27.19
N ALA A 47 8.71 -15.19 -28.19
CA ALA A 47 9.94 -15.97 -28.09
C ALA A 47 11.18 -15.06 -28.09
N ALA A 48 11.18 -14.02 -28.92
CA ALA A 48 12.27 -13.04 -28.98
C ALA A 48 12.41 -12.26 -27.66
N PHE A 49 11.28 -11.84 -27.06
CA PHE A 49 11.24 -11.19 -25.76
C PHE A 49 11.81 -12.10 -24.66
N LEU A 50 11.32 -13.35 -24.57
CA LEU A 50 11.80 -14.26 -23.54
C LEU A 50 13.29 -14.56 -23.66
N ALA A 51 13.79 -14.75 -24.89
CA ALA A 51 15.21 -14.92 -25.14
C ALA A 51 16.02 -13.69 -24.69
N MET A 52 15.50 -12.48 -24.92
CA MET A 52 16.13 -11.24 -24.46
C MET A 52 16.18 -11.14 -22.94
N VAL A 53 15.08 -11.47 -22.25
CA VAL A 53 15.02 -11.50 -20.78
C VAL A 53 16.04 -12.48 -20.20
N GLN A 54 16.10 -13.69 -20.76
CA GLN A 54 17.05 -14.72 -20.33
C GLN A 54 18.50 -14.29 -20.55
N GLN A 55 18.82 -13.72 -21.72
CA GLN A 55 20.15 -13.21 -21.98
C GLN A 55 20.51 -12.06 -21.04
N PHE A 56 19.61 -11.10 -20.83
CA PHE A 56 19.87 -9.97 -19.91
C PHE A 56 20.19 -10.45 -18.49
N ARG A 57 19.47 -11.46 -18.01
CA ARG A 57 19.74 -12.09 -16.71
C ARG A 57 21.11 -12.80 -16.68
N ALA A 58 21.45 -13.54 -17.73
CA ALA A 58 22.76 -14.20 -17.85
C ALA A 58 23.90 -13.17 -17.87
N ASP A 59 23.74 -12.09 -18.64
CA ASP A 59 24.75 -11.04 -18.79
C ASP A 59 24.94 -10.21 -17.52
N LEU A 60 24.00 -10.25 -16.58
CA LEU A 60 24.07 -9.64 -15.25
C LEU A 60 24.57 -10.58 -14.15
N ALA A 61 24.91 -11.84 -14.44
CA ALA A 61 25.32 -12.82 -13.43
C ALA A 61 26.49 -12.33 -12.54
N GLY A 62 27.45 -11.58 -13.12
CA GLY A 62 28.56 -10.99 -12.37
C GLY A 62 28.19 -9.86 -11.39
N LEU A 63 26.94 -9.38 -11.42
CA LEU A 63 26.41 -8.34 -10.52
C LEU A 63 25.21 -8.87 -9.70
N ALA A 64 25.08 -10.20 -9.55
CA ALA A 64 23.95 -10.84 -8.90
C ALA A 64 23.67 -10.32 -7.47
N ALA A 65 24.71 -10.03 -6.70
CA ALA A 65 24.59 -9.47 -5.35
C ALA A 65 23.87 -8.11 -5.31
N GLN A 66 23.90 -7.36 -6.41
CA GLN A 66 23.21 -6.08 -6.58
C GLN A 66 21.87 -6.23 -7.30
N CYS A 67 21.36 -7.44 -7.45
CA CYS A 67 20.01 -7.68 -7.95
C CYS A 67 19.06 -7.94 -6.79
N HIS A 68 17.79 -7.52 -6.93
CA HIS A 68 16.74 -7.93 -6.01
C HIS A 68 16.76 -9.46 -5.82
N GLY A 69 16.72 -9.92 -4.56
CA GLY A 69 16.80 -11.35 -4.23
C GLY A 69 18.19 -11.99 -4.40
N GLY A 70 19.24 -11.19 -4.65
CA GLY A 70 20.60 -11.68 -4.83
C GLY A 70 20.82 -12.46 -6.14
N SER A 71 19.90 -12.33 -7.10
CA SER A 71 19.97 -13.02 -8.38
C SER A 71 19.32 -12.19 -9.50
N PRO A 72 19.90 -12.14 -10.71
CA PRO A 72 19.24 -11.52 -11.85
C PRO A 72 17.92 -12.22 -12.20
N ALA A 73 17.80 -13.52 -11.88
CA ALA A 73 16.59 -14.30 -12.13
C ALA A 73 15.40 -13.86 -11.25
N SER A 74 15.66 -13.31 -10.06
CA SER A 74 14.63 -12.78 -9.16
C SER A 74 14.23 -11.34 -9.46
N VAL A 75 14.93 -10.63 -10.34
CA VAL A 75 14.52 -9.27 -10.74
C VAL A 75 13.25 -9.36 -11.59
N PRO A 76 12.14 -8.73 -11.15
CA PRO A 76 10.89 -8.76 -11.89
C PRO A 76 10.95 -7.86 -13.13
N TRP A 77 10.42 -8.37 -14.23
CA TRP A 77 10.09 -7.60 -15.42
C TRP A 77 8.62 -7.20 -15.32
N ILE A 78 8.39 -5.91 -15.09
CA ILE A 78 7.06 -5.32 -14.95
C ILE A 78 6.64 -4.84 -16.34
N CYS A 79 5.87 -5.68 -17.03
CA CYS A 79 5.44 -5.49 -18.41
C CYS A 79 4.11 -4.74 -18.45
N GLY A 80 4.17 -3.46 -18.76
CA GLY A 80 2.99 -2.60 -18.86
C GLY A 80 2.21 -2.79 -20.16
N ASP A 81 0.91 -2.62 -20.07
CA ASP A 81 -0.03 -2.63 -21.19
C ASP A 81 0.18 -1.45 -22.16
N THR A 82 -0.59 -1.42 -23.24
CA THR A 82 -0.63 -0.31 -24.21
C THR A 82 -1.96 0.45 -24.18
N THR A 83 -2.11 1.46 -25.03
CA THR A 83 -3.36 2.25 -25.09
C THR A 83 -4.49 1.44 -25.71
N TYR A 84 -5.73 1.87 -25.46
CA TYR A 84 -6.89 1.20 -26.03
C TYR A 84 -6.92 1.22 -27.55
N ALA A 85 -6.30 2.24 -28.16
CA ALA A 85 -6.28 2.40 -29.61
C ALA A 85 -5.54 1.25 -30.30
N TRP A 86 -4.36 0.89 -29.79
CA TRP A 86 -3.58 -0.24 -30.30
C TRP A 86 -4.34 -1.56 -30.19
N LYS A 87 -5.06 -1.77 -29.07
CA LYS A 87 -5.87 -2.98 -28.88
C LYS A 87 -7.08 -3.05 -29.81
N GLN A 88 -7.73 -1.92 -30.07
CA GLN A 88 -8.86 -1.86 -31.00
C GLN A 88 -8.43 -2.11 -32.45
N GLU A 89 -7.29 -1.55 -32.86
CA GLU A 89 -6.77 -1.68 -34.22
C GLU A 89 -6.14 -3.06 -34.49
N HIS A 90 -5.49 -3.66 -33.48
CA HIS A 90 -4.71 -4.89 -33.63
C HIS A 90 -5.11 -6.00 -32.66
N GLY A 91 -6.42 -6.21 -32.43
CA GLY A 91 -6.92 -7.12 -31.39
C GLY A 91 -6.32 -8.53 -31.42
N THR A 92 -6.18 -9.14 -32.61
CA THR A 92 -5.57 -10.47 -32.76
C THR A 92 -4.09 -10.46 -32.40
N GLN A 93 -3.33 -9.49 -32.91
CA GLN A 93 -1.90 -9.39 -32.65
C GLN A 93 -1.61 -9.00 -31.20
N TYR A 94 -2.48 -8.20 -30.58
CA TYR A 94 -2.40 -7.82 -29.18
C TYR A 94 -2.45 -9.04 -28.26
N GLU A 95 -3.38 -9.97 -28.48
CA GLU A 95 -3.46 -11.18 -27.66
C GLU A 95 -2.21 -12.07 -27.80
N VAL A 96 -1.53 -12.02 -28.95
CA VAL A 96 -0.26 -12.74 -29.13
C VAL A 96 0.91 -12.00 -28.46
N VAL A 97 1.03 -10.69 -28.66
CA VAL A 97 2.18 -9.89 -28.18
C VAL A 97 2.04 -9.57 -26.68
N TYR A 98 0.96 -8.90 -26.27
CA TYR A 98 0.73 -8.49 -24.88
C TYR A 98 0.14 -9.63 -24.04
N GLY A 99 -0.68 -10.50 -24.62
CA GLY A 99 -1.17 -11.68 -23.92
C GLY A 99 -0.04 -12.62 -23.49
N ALA A 100 1.07 -12.64 -24.24
CA ALA A 100 2.27 -13.39 -23.87
C ALA A 100 2.98 -12.87 -22.62
N TYR A 101 2.70 -11.66 -22.12
CA TYR A 101 3.25 -11.20 -20.83
C TYR A 101 2.49 -11.79 -19.62
N LYS A 102 1.27 -12.30 -19.81
CA LYS A 102 0.40 -12.81 -18.74
C LYS A 102 0.77 -14.25 -18.35
N GLY A 103 0.53 -14.64 -17.09
CA GLY A 103 0.72 -16.02 -16.62
C GLY A 103 2.18 -16.47 -16.55
N LYS A 104 3.13 -15.53 -16.48
CA LYS A 104 4.57 -15.76 -16.45
C LYS A 104 5.22 -15.34 -15.12
N GLU A 105 4.43 -15.28 -14.05
CA GLU A 105 4.87 -14.85 -12.73
C GLU A 105 5.97 -15.78 -12.18
N SER A 106 5.92 -17.08 -12.49
CA SER A 106 6.98 -18.04 -12.15
C SER A 106 8.32 -17.74 -12.82
N GLN A 107 8.31 -16.96 -13.91
CA GLN A 107 9.50 -16.47 -14.62
C GLN A 107 9.86 -15.03 -14.21
N GLN A 108 9.23 -14.50 -13.16
CA GLN A 108 9.37 -13.14 -12.68
C GLN A 108 9.03 -12.10 -13.77
N ILE A 109 7.97 -12.38 -14.54
CA ILE A 109 7.40 -11.47 -15.54
C ILE A 109 5.96 -11.21 -15.13
N TYR A 110 5.61 -9.93 -14.98
CA TYR A 110 4.32 -9.50 -14.43
C TYR A 110 3.66 -8.53 -15.40
N PHE A 111 2.45 -8.86 -15.84
CA PHE A 111 1.66 -7.97 -16.70
C PHE A 111 0.91 -6.92 -15.87
N VAL A 112 1.01 -5.65 -16.25
CA VAL A 112 0.32 -4.54 -15.58
C VAL A 112 -0.69 -3.91 -16.53
N PRO A 113 -2.00 -4.11 -16.31
CA PRO A 113 -3.03 -3.56 -17.19
C PRO A 113 -3.12 -2.04 -17.03
N PHE A 114 -3.26 -1.31 -18.15
CA PHE A 114 -3.49 0.14 -18.15
C PHE A 114 -4.77 0.55 -18.87
N MET A 115 -5.51 -0.38 -19.45
CA MET A 115 -6.60 -0.05 -20.37
C MET A 115 -7.70 0.81 -19.75
N THR A 116 -8.18 0.46 -18.56
CA THR A 116 -9.26 1.19 -17.87
C THR A 116 -8.91 1.48 -16.43
N ASP A 117 -9.46 2.55 -15.87
CA ASP A 117 -9.46 2.82 -14.44
C ASP A 117 -10.41 1.90 -13.65
N GLY A 118 -10.52 2.12 -12.34
CA GLY A 118 -11.39 1.33 -11.46
C GLY A 118 -12.88 1.47 -11.72
N SER A 119 -13.29 2.43 -12.55
CA SER A 119 -14.67 2.68 -12.98
C SER A 119 -14.96 2.18 -14.40
N GLY A 120 -13.97 1.56 -15.07
CA GLY A 120 -14.11 1.06 -16.43
C GLY A 120 -13.88 2.12 -17.51
N VAL A 121 -13.48 3.33 -17.15
CA VAL A 121 -13.16 4.40 -18.11
C VAL A 121 -11.76 4.18 -18.68
N ASN A 122 -11.59 4.32 -19.99
CA ASN A 122 -10.29 4.16 -20.64
C ASN A 122 -9.25 5.11 -20.06
N THR A 123 -8.02 4.62 -19.87
CA THR A 123 -6.91 5.48 -19.46
C THR A 123 -6.67 6.55 -20.53
N PRO A 124 -6.61 7.84 -20.15
CA PRO A 124 -6.48 8.95 -21.07
C PRO A 124 -5.29 8.85 -22.03
N THR A 125 -5.54 9.10 -23.30
CA THR A 125 -4.53 9.21 -24.35
C THR A 125 -4.27 10.66 -24.73
N ASN A 126 -3.34 10.91 -25.64
CA ASN A 126 -3.13 12.25 -26.22
C ASN A 126 -4.25 12.68 -27.19
N ASN A 127 -5.38 11.95 -27.25
CA ASN A 127 -6.60 12.43 -27.86
C ASN A 127 -7.08 13.70 -27.12
N PRO A 128 -7.28 14.85 -27.80
CA PRO A 128 -7.67 16.09 -27.15
C PRO A 128 -8.92 16.01 -26.26
N SER A 129 -9.89 15.13 -26.59
CA SER A 129 -11.09 14.94 -25.76
C SER A 129 -10.82 14.20 -24.44
N GLU A 130 -9.70 13.49 -24.33
CA GLU A 130 -9.33 12.70 -23.16
C GLU A 130 -8.28 13.38 -22.29
N ASP A 131 -7.59 14.39 -22.82
CA ASP A 131 -6.55 15.15 -22.13
C ASP A 131 -6.88 16.65 -22.13
N PRO A 132 -7.92 17.07 -21.38
CA PRO A 132 -8.34 18.46 -21.31
C PRO A 132 -7.39 19.30 -20.44
N ASP A 133 -7.47 20.62 -20.61
CA ASP A 133 -6.80 21.57 -19.72
C ASP A 133 -7.37 21.49 -18.31
N ILE A 134 -6.50 21.60 -17.31
CA ILE A 134 -6.86 21.73 -15.90
C ILE A 134 -6.25 23.04 -15.40
N VAL A 135 -6.99 24.12 -15.63
CA VAL A 135 -6.55 25.50 -15.42
C VAL A 135 -6.10 25.74 -13.98
N GLY A 136 -6.85 25.20 -13.00
CA GLY A 136 -6.52 25.32 -11.58
C GLY A 136 -5.16 24.72 -11.19
N SER A 137 -4.60 23.84 -12.02
CA SER A 137 -3.28 23.21 -11.82
C SER A 137 -2.23 23.72 -12.79
N GLY A 138 -2.55 24.73 -13.62
CA GLY A 138 -1.65 25.20 -14.69
C GLY A 138 -1.33 24.13 -15.74
N TYR A 139 -2.17 23.09 -15.85
CA TYR A 139 -1.97 22.00 -16.79
C TYR A 139 -2.70 22.29 -18.10
N TYR A 140 -1.96 22.44 -19.19
CA TYR A 140 -2.51 22.50 -20.54
C TYR A 140 -2.36 21.14 -21.20
N GLY A 141 -3.49 20.55 -21.55
CA GLY A 141 -3.58 19.24 -22.15
C GLY A 141 -3.16 19.23 -23.62
N SER A 142 -3.31 18.08 -24.24
CA SER A 142 -2.78 17.79 -25.57
C SER A 142 -3.48 18.56 -26.71
N ALA A 143 -4.63 19.21 -26.44
CA ALA A 143 -5.34 20.07 -27.39
C ALA A 143 -4.50 21.27 -27.87
N SER A 144 -3.56 21.74 -27.05
CA SER A 144 -2.63 22.83 -27.38
C SER A 144 -1.60 22.48 -28.47
N ARG A 145 -1.47 21.19 -28.81
CA ARG A 145 -0.47 20.69 -29.78
C ARG A 145 -1.01 20.69 -31.21
N THR A 146 -0.15 21.02 -32.15
CA THR A 146 -0.43 21.02 -33.60
C THR A 146 0.53 20.09 -34.34
N ASN A 147 0.36 19.94 -35.66
CA ASN A 147 1.26 19.17 -36.51
C ASN A 147 2.72 19.64 -36.48
N LYS A 148 2.98 20.86 -35.99
CA LYS A 148 4.34 21.38 -35.81
C LYS A 148 5.04 20.85 -34.56
N ASN A 149 4.30 20.31 -33.58
CA ASN A 149 4.86 20.00 -32.26
C ASN A 149 4.22 18.80 -31.52
N TRP A 150 3.33 18.04 -32.16
CA TRP A 150 2.88 16.74 -31.64
C TRP A 150 3.85 15.63 -32.03
N VAL A 151 3.81 14.52 -31.30
CA VAL A 151 4.68 13.35 -31.54
C VAL A 151 4.20 12.51 -32.72
N SER A 152 2.88 12.32 -32.84
CA SER A 152 2.25 11.52 -33.88
C SER A 152 0.90 12.14 -34.26
N SER A 153 0.51 12.02 -35.53
CA SER A 153 -0.83 12.42 -35.99
C SER A 153 -1.92 11.49 -35.45
N ASN A 154 -1.62 10.21 -35.22
CA ASN A 154 -2.54 9.27 -34.58
C ASN A 154 -2.49 9.44 -33.05
N ARG A 155 -3.23 10.43 -32.55
CA ARG A 155 -3.16 10.92 -31.16
C ARG A 155 -3.43 9.85 -30.08
N PRO A 156 -4.41 8.93 -30.22
CA PRO A 156 -4.73 7.92 -29.21
C PRO A 156 -3.68 6.83 -29.01
N THR A 157 -2.66 6.73 -29.88
CA THR A 157 -1.60 5.71 -29.78
C THR A 157 -0.64 5.90 -28.60
N HIS A 158 -0.74 7.01 -27.87
CA HIS A 158 0.12 7.33 -26.74
C HIS A 158 -0.71 7.80 -25.55
N PHE A 159 -0.40 7.28 -24.35
CA PHE A 159 -0.97 7.78 -23.10
C PHE A 159 -0.68 9.26 -22.88
N SER A 160 -1.65 9.97 -22.29
CA SER A 160 -1.54 11.40 -21.98
C SER A 160 -0.49 11.68 -20.91
N SER A 161 -0.10 12.96 -20.79
CA SER A 161 0.78 13.38 -19.69
C SER A 161 0.09 13.20 -18.34
N TRP A 162 -1.23 13.40 -18.27
CA TRP A 162 -2.01 13.17 -17.07
C TRP A 162 -1.99 11.69 -16.64
N ALA A 163 -2.24 10.77 -17.57
CA ALA A 163 -2.19 9.33 -17.29
C ALA A 163 -0.80 8.87 -16.82
N ARG A 164 0.26 9.44 -17.37
CA ARG A 164 1.66 9.17 -17.00
C ARG A 164 2.07 9.75 -15.65
N ARG A 165 1.30 10.68 -15.07
CA ARG A 165 1.51 11.20 -13.71
C ARG A 165 0.59 10.55 -12.67
N GLY A 166 -0.50 9.93 -13.09
CA GLY A 166 -1.44 9.23 -12.22
C GLY A 166 -1.39 7.72 -12.41
N ILE A 167 -2.39 7.20 -13.11
CA ILE A 167 -2.69 5.76 -13.11
C ILE A 167 -1.55 4.85 -13.58
N ILE A 168 -0.72 5.27 -14.54
CA ILE A 168 0.38 4.44 -15.07
C ILE A 168 1.47 4.23 -14.01
N PRO A 169 2.12 5.28 -13.46
CA PRO A 169 3.10 5.08 -12.40
C PRO A 169 2.49 4.44 -11.16
N ASP A 170 1.24 4.74 -10.79
CA ASP A 170 0.57 4.11 -9.64
C ASP A 170 0.52 2.58 -9.79
N ARG A 171 0.09 2.09 -10.96
CA ARG A 171 0.00 0.66 -11.24
C ARG A 171 1.36 0.00 -11.40
N MET A 172 2.30 0.66 -12.07
CA MET A 172 3.68 0.17 -12.19
C MET A 172 4.35 0.06 -10.83
N ALA A 173 4.28 1.10 -10.01
CA ALA A 173 4.83 1.12 -8.66
C ALA A 173 4.19 0.03 -7.78
N THR A 174 2.86 -0.12 -7.85
CA THR A 174 2.15 -1.19 -7.14
C THR A 174 2.67 -2.57 -7.54
N ALA A 175 2.87 -2.82 -8.83
CA ALA A 175 3.40 -4.10 -9.32
C ALA A 175 4.86 -4.33 -8.85
N ILE A 176 5.71 -3.30 -8.90
CA ILE A 176 7.09 -3.36 -8.38
C ILE A 176 7.08 -3.67 -6.88
N LEU A 177 6.25 -2.97 -6.11
CA LEU A 177 6.13 -3.18 -4.67
C LEU A 177 5.68 -4.60 -4.37
N ASN A 178 4.72 -5.13 -5.11
CA ASN A 178 4.22 -6.48 -4.93
C ASN A 178 5.26 -7.55 -5.29
N ALA A 179 6.04 -7.35 -6.35
CA ALA A 179 6.98 -8.33 -6.87
C ALA A 179 8.36 -8.30 -6.19
N ALA A 180 8.88 -7.11 -5.87
CA ALA A 180 10.22 -6.92 -5.32
C ALA A 180 10.30 -5.97 -4.11
N GLY A 181 9.34 -5.06 -3.98
CA GLY A 181 9.35 -4.03 -2.94
C GLY A 181 8.72 -4.43 -1.60
N ARG A 182 8.31 -5.68 -1.41
CA ARG A 182 7.81 -6.20 -0.13
C ARG A 182 8.87 -6.90 0.72
N THR A 183 10.13 -6.87 0.32
CA THR A 183 11.23 -7.43 1.13
C THR A 183 11.56 -6.52 2.29
N SER A 184 11.90 -7.09 3.45
CA SER A 184 12.26 -6.32 4.64
C SER A 184 13.36 -5.31 4.37
N ALA A 185 14.38 -5.68 3.58
CA ALA A 185 15.44 -4.76 3.16
C ALA A 185 14.90 -3.56 2.36
N PHE A 186 14.06 -3.80 1.36
CA PHE A 186 13.46 -2.73 0.57
C PHE A 186 12.52 -1.84 1.40
N ILE A 187 11.66 -2.44 2.21
CA ILE A 187 10.68 -1.72 3.06
C ILE A 187 11.39 -0.89 4.14
N SER A 188 12.48 -1.40 4.72
CA SER A 188 13.23 -0.71 5.79
C SER A 188 14.31 0.24 5.28
N GLY A 189 14.45 0.41 3.95
CA GLY A 189 15.53 1.20 3.35
C GLY A 189 16.94 0.67 3.67
N LYS A 190 17.05 -0.53 4.27
CA LYS A 190 18.33 -1.18 4.53
C LYS A 190 18.84 -1.74 3.21
N ALA A 191 20.14 -1.58 2.98
CA ALA A 191 20.79 -2.35 1.92
C ALA A 191 20.40 -3.82 2.09
N PRO A 192 19.99 -4.54 1.02
CA PRO A 192 19.79 -5.98 1.14
C PRO A 192 21.03 -6.56 1.78
N GLU A 193 20.86 -7.48 2.73
CA GLU A 193 21.96 -8.31 3.21
C GLU A 193 22.53 -9.02 1.99
N ILE A 194 23.55 -8.40 1.38
CA ILE A 194 24.50 -9.09 0.55
C ILE A 194 25.11 -10.07 1.53
N LYS A 195 24.67 -11.34 1.52
CA LYS A 195 25.38 -12.41 2.23
C LYS A 195 26.85 -12.26 1.84
N PRO A 196 27.72 -11.79 2.72
CA PRO A 196 29.13 -11.94 2.47
C PRO A 196 29.40 -13.43 2.65
N SER A 197 30.31 -13.96 1.84
CA SER A 197 31.01 -15.16 2.28
C SER A 197 31.55 -14.94 3.70
N PRO A 198 31.60 -15.98 4.55
CA PRO A 198 31.70 -15.80 6.00
C PRO A 198 32.99 -15.08 6.41
N GLY A 199 32.85 -13.99 7.18
CA GLY A 199 33.92 -13.38 7.98
C GLY A 199 33.90 -11.85 8.05
N GLY A 200 33.62 -11.28 9.24
CA GLY A 200 33.94 -9.88 9.59
C GLY A 200 32.92 -9.20 10.51
N ASP A 201 33.33 -8.93 11.76
CA ASP A 201 32.54 -8.35 12.86
C ASP A 201 32.37 -6.80 12.80
N THR A 202 31.17 -6.34 13.26
CA THR A 202 30.78 -5.04 13.88
C THR A 202 30.80 -3.70 13.10
N PRO A 203 30.09 -2.63 13.54
CA PRO A 203 28.90 -2.52 14.42
C PRO A 203 27.71 -1.72 13.80
N SER A 204 26.53 -1.94 14.39
CA SER A 204 25.24 -1.31 14.08
C SER A 204 25.14 0.16 14.49
N GLY A 205 24.47 0.97 13.65
CA GLY A 205 23.92 2.27 14.01
C GLY A 205 22.57 2.49 13.29
N PRO A 206 21.52 3.02 13.96
CA PRO A 206 20.21 3.20 13.36
C PRO A 206 20.21 4.43 12.45
N SER A 207 19.81 4.27 11.19
CA SER A 207 19.53 5.38 10.27
C SER A 207 18.03 5.62 10.26
N GLU A 208 17.59 6.83 10.58
CA GLU A 208 16.19 7.24 10.58
C GLU A 208 15.61 7.21 9.15
N ASP A 209 14.40 6.64 9.03
CA ASP A 209 13.72 6.24 7.80
C ASP A 209 12.73 7.33 7.33
N ALA A 210 12.94 7.87 6.13
CA ALA A 210 12.32 9.09 5.61
C ALA A 210 10.93 8.94 4.93
N SER A 211 10.21 7.83 5.12
CA SER A 211 8.97 7.53 4.35
C SER A 211 7.69 7.45 5.19
N ILE A 212 6.54 7.74 4.55
CA ILE A 212 5.19 7.53 5.13
C ILE A 212 4.97 6.02 5.23
N ARG A 213 4.72 5.49 6.43
CA ARG A 213 4.40 4.06 6.62
C ARG A 213 2.88 3.87 6.57
N THR A 214 2.40 2.87 5.84
CA THR A 214 0.96 2.59 5.73
C THR A 214 0.63 1.13 6.06
N ILE A 215 -0.35 0.92 6.93
CA ILE A 215 -0.97 -0.38 7.22
C ILE A 215 -2.43 -0.28 6.84
N SER A 216 -2.97 -1.28 6.14
CA SER A 216 -4.36 -1.23 5.70
C SER A 216 -5.08 -2.58 5.77
N LEU A 217 -6.40 -2.52 5.88
CA LEU A 217 -7.35 -3.60 5.67
C LEU A 217 -8.38 -3.09 4.67
N LEU A 218 -8.19 -3.44 3.40
CA LEU A 218 -9.00 -2.97 2.27
C LEU A 218 -9.58 -4.15 1.48
N PRO A 219 -10.90 -4.22 1.29
CA PRO A 219 -11.55 -5.23 0.45
C PRO A 219 -10.94 -5.36 -0.95
N THR A 220 -10.51 -4.24 -1.53
CA THR A 220 -9.86 -4.17 -2.85
C THR A 220 -8.45 -4.78 -2.87
N ALA A 221 -7.82 -4.98 -1.71
CA ALA A 221 -6.49 -5.56 -1.58
C ALA A 221 -6.52 -7.09 -1.31
N GLY A 222 -7.68 -7.73 -1.49
CA GLY A 222 -7.88 -9.17 -1.32
C GLY A 222 -8.18 -9.57 0.12
N ASP A 223 -8.06 -10.86 0.45
CA ASP A 223 -8.37 -11.34 1.80
C ASP A 223 -7.44 -10.76 2.87
N ALA A 224 -7.95 -10.67 4.10
CA ALA A 224 -7.22 -10.09 5.23
C ALA A 224 -5.87 -10.80 5.49
N ALA A 225 -5.81 -12.12 5.31
CA ALA A 225 -4.57 -12.89 5.44
C ALA A 225 -3.54 -12.56 4.34
N ALA A 226 -3.96 -12.24 3.12
CA ALA A 226 -3.06 -11.79 2.05
C ALA A 226 -2.52 -10.38 2.31
N GLN A 227 -3.30 -9.58 3.04
CA GLN A 227 -2.88 -8.31 3.64
C GLN A 227 -2.13 -8.51 4.96
N GLY A 228 -1.83 -9.77 5.31
CA GLY A 228 -1.16 -10.31 6.49
C GLY A 228 -1.70 -9.85 7.84
N TRP A 229 -3.02 -9.73 7.92
CA TRP A 229 -3.75 -9.76 9.17
C TRP A 229 -3.95 -11.20 9.65
N SER A 230 -3.92 -11.39 10.96
CA SER A 230 -4.15 -12.68 11.61
C SER A 230 -5.35 -12.60 12.55
N ILE A 231 -6.35 -13.46 12.33
CA ILE A 231 -7.55 -13.57 13.18
C ILE A 231 -7.37 -14.67 14.23
N LYS A 232 -7.80 -14.41 15.45
CA LYS A 232 -7.88 -15.40 16.53
C LYS A 232 -9.27 -15.37 17.17
N ASN A 233 -9.77 -16.54 17.58
CA ASN A 233 -11.06 -16.73 18.25
C ASN A 233 -12.27 -16.14 17.50
N GLY A 234 -12.17 -16.08 16.18
CA GLY A 234 -13.19 -15.51 15.30
C GLY A 234 -12.93 -15.91 13.86
N GLY A 235 -13.80 -15.48 12.96
CA GLY A 235 -13.62 -15.58 11.51
C GLY A 235 -13.64 -14.20 10.88
N ILE A 236 -12.98 -14.07 9.74
CA ILE A 236 -13.07 -12.90 8.87
C ILE A 236 -13.43 -13.39 7.47
N GLN A 237 -14.46 -12.80 6.90
CA GLN A 237 -14.93 -13.13 5.55
C GLN A 237 -15.04 -11.86 4.73
N LEU A 238 -14.47 -11.89 3.53
CA LEU A 238 -14.67 -10.85 2.53
C LEU A 238 -15.92 -11.22 1.70
N SER A 239 -16.93 -10.35 1.70
CA SER A 239 -18.13 -10.47 0.86
C SER A 239 -18.59 -9.07 0.45
N ASP A 240 -18.98 -8.91 -0.81
CA ASP A 240 -19.61 -7.67 -1.32
C ASP A 240 -18.80 -6.39 -1.01
N GLY A 241 -17.48 -6.49 -1.06
CA GLY A 241 -16.58 -5.36 -0.79
C GLY A 241 -16.51 -4.96 0.69
N VAL A 242 -16.82 -5.87 1.62
CA VAL A 242 -16.80 -5.62 3.07
C VAL A 242 -16.20 -6.82 3.81
N PHE A 243 -15.41 -6.56 4.86
CA PHE A 243 -14.99 -7.59 5.80
C PHE A 243 -16.02 -7.76 6.90
N LYS A 244 -16.57 -8.96 7.03
CA LYS A 244 -17.46 -9.35 8.12
C LYS A 244 -16.70 -10.18 9.14
N ILE A 245 -16.78 -9.77 10.41
CA ILE A 245 -16.15 -10.48 11.51
C ILE A 245 -17.18 -11.35 12.23
N THR A 246 -16.85 -12.63 12.43
CA THR A 246 -17.66 -13.56 13.22
C THR A 246 -16.96 -13.86 14.54
N LYS A 247 -17.73 -13.85 15.63
CA LYS A 247 -17.26 -14.13 16.98
C LYS A 247 -17.44 -15.61 17.30
N GLN A 248 -16.42 -16.24 17.88
CA GLN A 248 -16.60 -17.56 18.51
C GLN A 248 -17.25 -17.41 19.89
N SER A 249 -18.19 -18.31 20.21
CA SER A 249 -18.92 -18.27 21.49
C SER A 249 -17.97 -18.24 22.70
N ASN A 250 -18.26 -17.38 23.67
CA ASN A 250 -17.49 -17.20 24.90
C ASN A 250 -16.00 -16.85 24.72
N LYS A 251 -15.60 -16.27 23.58
CA LYS A 251 -14.24 -15.79 23.33
C LYS A 251 -14.27 -14.38 22.74
N ALA A 252 -13.37 -13.50 23.19
CA ALA A 252 -13.08 -12.26 22.47
C ALA A 252 -12.25 -12.58 21.22
N TRP A 253 -12.61 -12.03 20.08
CA TRP A 253 -11.84 -12.18 18.84
C TRP A 253 -10.75 -11.11 18.76
N SER A 254 -9.67 -11.40 18.05
CA SER A 254 -8.62 -10.41 17.77
C SER A 254 -8.13 -10.54 16.33
N LEU A 255 -8.21 -9.47 15.56
CA LEU A 255 -7.61 -9.34 14.23
C LEU A 255 -6.37 -8.46 14.36
N THR A 256 -5.20 -8.99 14.03
CA THR A 256 -3.90 -8.39 14.38
C THR A 256 -3.01 -8.24 13.16
N ARG A 257 -2.27 -7.13 13.10
CA ARG A 257 -1.24 -6.85 12.10
C ARG A 257 -0.03 -6.22 12.78
N PRO A 258 1.18 -6.79 12.65
CA PRO A 258 2.38 -6.20 13.25
C PRO A 258 2.63 -4.77 12.77
N VAL A 259 3.15 -3.94 13.68
CA VAL A 259 3.62 -2.57 13.44
C VAL A 259 5.04 -2.49 13.98
N ASP A 260 6.01 -2.35 13.08
CA ASP A 260 7.43 -2.34 13.37
C ASP A 260 7.92 -1.04 14.06
N ASP A 261 7.25 0.09 13.79
CA ASP A 261 7.67 1.42 14.25
C ASP A 261 6.47 2.22 14.79
N ALA A 262 5.78 1.67 15.78
CA ALA A 262 4.58 2.29 16.35
C ALA A 262 4.90 3.66 17.00
N VAL A 263 6.02 3.78 17.70
CA VAL A 263 6.43 5.00 18.43
C VAL A 263 6.49 6.23 17.51
N SER A 264 6.74 6.03 16.22
CA SER A 264 6.77 7.09 15.23
C SER A 264 5.45 7.85 15.05
N LEU A 265 4.31 7.27 15.42
CA LEU A 265 3.04 8.02 15.45
C LEU A 265 3.09 9.20 16.42
N LEU A 266 3.87 9.09 17.50
CA LEU A 266 4.03 10.16 18.49
C LEU A 266 5.04 11.22 18.04
N THR A 267 6.11 10.82 17.35
CA THR A 267 7.15 11.75 16.89
C THR A 267 6.78 12.45 15.60
N ARG A 268 6.26 11.71 14.62
CA ARG A 268 5.98 12.20 13.26
C ARG A 268 4.51 12.56 13.04
N GLY A 269 3.63 12.12 13.93
CA GLY A 269 2.20 12.19 13.72
C GLY A 269 1.74 11.17 12.69
N GLY A 270 0.46 11.25 12.35
CA GLY A 270 -0.15 10.30 11.44
C GLY A 270 -1.66 10.30 11.56
N ARG A 271 -2.29 9.31 10.93
CA ARG A 271 -3.75 9.18 10.90
C ARG A 271 -4.17 7.73 10.85
N LEU A 272 -5.11 7.36 11.71
CA LEU A 272 -5.94 6.18 11.49
C LEU A 272 -7.27 6.63 10.87
N SER A 273 -7.72 5.98 9.80
CA SER A 273 -9.05 6.13 9.23
C SER A 273 -9.73 4.76 9.17
N CYS A 274 -10.95 4.66 9.67
CA CYS A 274 -11.72 3.41 9.69
C CYS A 274 -13.17 3.69 9.32
N LYS A 275 -13.70 2.99 8.32
CA LYS A 275 -15.12 2.96 7.98
C LYS A 275 -15.70 1.60 8.35
N PHE A 276 -16.61 1.60 9.31
CA PHE A 276 -17.17 0.40 9.90
C PHE A 276 -18.67 0.55 10.14
N ARG A 277 -19.39 -0.56 10.30
CA ARG A 277 -20.75 -0.56 10.85
C ARG A 277 -20.90 -1.66 11.88
N LEU A 278 -21.87 -1.45 12.76
CA LEU A 278 -22.23 -2.40 13.81
C LEU A 278 -23.57 -3.06 13.45
N SER A 279 -23.71 -4.35 13.70
CA SER A 279 -24.95 -5.10 13.48
C SER A 279 -25.53 -5.62 14.80
N GLY A 280 -26.83 -5.47 14.99
CA GLY A 280 -27.56 -5.95 16.17
C GLY A 280 -28.51 -4.89 16.73
N ALA A 281 -29.45 -5.32 17.57
CA ALA A 281 -30.40 -4.45 18.24
C ALA A 281 -29.70 -3.56 19.29
N LEU A 282 -30.18 -2.33 19.46
CA LEU A 282 -29.70 -1.41 20.50
C LEU A 282 -29.79 -2.09 21.88
N THR A 283 -28.65 -2.21 22.56
CA THR A 283 -28.53 -2.73 23.91
C THR A 283 -27.62 -1.79 24.67
N ASN A 284 -28.03 -1.35 25.85
CA ASN A 284 -27.24 -0.41 26.63
C ASN A 284 -25.94 -1.05 27.13
N ASN A 285 -24.84 -0.30 27.13
CA ASN A 285 -23.49 -0.71 27.53
C ASN A 285 -22.84 -1.81 26.67
N GLN A 286 -23.38 -2.10 25.48
CA GLN A 286 -22.83 -3.16 24.62
C GLN A 286 -21.62 -2.65 23.83
N PHE A 287 -20.56 -3.47 23.80
CA PHE A 287 -19.33 -3.16 23.08
C PHE A 287 -19.47 -3.41 21.57
N GLY A 288 -18.83 -2.55 20.78
CA GLY A 288 -18.62 -2.71 19.35
C GLY A 288 -17.15 -2.96 19.01
N LEU A 289 -16.62 -2.20 18.04
CA LEU A 289 -15.25 -2.29 17.56
C LEU A 289 -14.26 -1.64 18.55
N GLY A 290 -13.25 -2.39 18.97
CA GLY A 290 -12.07 -1.90 19.68
C GLY A 290 -10.83 -1.84 18.78
N ILE A 291 -9.97 -0.84 18.97
CA ILE A 291 -8.74 -0.58 18.21
C ILE A 291 -7.61 -0.30 19.20
N TYR A 292 -6.56 -1.10 19.14
CA TYR A 292 -5.44 -1.05 20.08
C TYR A 292 -4.10 -1.07 19.35
N LEU A 293 -3.14 -0.32 19.90
CA LEU A 293 -1.74 -0.32 19.50
C LEU A 293 -0.92 0.19 20.67
N TYR A 294 0.01 -0.63 21.15
CA TYR A 294 0.98 -0.21 22.17
C TYR A 294 2.36 -0.75 21.83
N THR A 295 3.36 -0.13 22.43
CA THR A 295 4.76 -0.49 22.27
C THR A 295 5.43 -0.61 23.64
N ASP A 296 6.51 -1.37 23.70
CA ASP A 296 7.45 -1.44 24.81
C ASP A 296 8.70 -0.57 24.58
N VAL A 297 8.77 0.10 23.43
CA VAL A 297 9.84 1.05 23.09
C VAL A 297 9.74 2.27 24.00
N ALA A 298 10.89 2.71 24.50
CA ALA A 298 11.00 3.92 25.31
C ALA A 298 10.51 5.15 24.53
N LEU A 299 9.81 6.06 25.21
CA LEU A 299 9.36 7.30 24.60
C LEU A 299 10.55 8.24 24.38
N PRO A 300 10.62 8.96 23.24
CA PRO A 300 11.57 10.04 23.06
C PRO A 300 11.36 11.16 24.08
N ASP A 301 12.43 11.84 24.48
CA ASP A 301 12.40 12.90 25.50
C ASP A 301 11.40 14.02 25.21
N VAL A 302 11.12 14.27 23.93
CA VAL A 302 10.18 15.32 23.48
C VAL A 302 8.71 14.95 23.70
N VAL A 303 8.38 13.69 24.00
CA VAL A 303 6.99 13.23 24.18
C VAL A 303 6.69 12.93 25.64
N ALA A 304 5.97 13.84 26.29
CA ALA A 304 5.43 13.60 27.63
C ALA A 304 4.15 12.73 27.55
N MET A 305 4.13 11.63 28.32
CA MET A 305 2.97 10.74 28.43
C MET A 305 2.71 10.36 29.88
N THR A 306 1.48 10.54 30.35
CA THR A 306 1.05 10.26 31.73
C THR A 306 0.71 8.78 31.92
N GLY A 307 0.53 8.33 33.16
CA GLY A 307 0.19 6.94 33.49
C GLY A 307 1.40 6.06 33.80
N THR A 308 1.17 4.75 33.91
CA THR A 308 2.19 3.75 34.27
C THR A 308 2.07 2.51 33.38
N GLY A 309 3.18 1.82 33.12
CA GLY A 309 3.22 0.69 32.18
C GLY A 309 3.78 1.08 30.81
N ASN A 310 3.26 0.45 29.76
CA ASN A 310 3.72 0.62 28.38
C ASN A 310 2.99 1.78 27.70
N PRO A 311 3.64 2.51 26.76
CA PRO A 311 2.95 3.50 25.94
C PRO A 311 1.84 2.88 25.07
N PHE A 312 0.58 3.20 25.39
CA PHE A 312 -0.57 2.86 24.54
C PHE A 312 -0.83 4.01 23.58
N LEU A 313 -0.52 3.84 22.31
CA LEU A 313 -0.81 4.83 21.26
C LEU A 313 -2.28 4.78 20.84
N MET A 314 -2.90 3.61 20.96
CA MET A 314 -4.33 3.43 20.79
C MET A 314 -4.84 2.45 21.84
N SER A 315 -5.95 2.80 22.48
CA SER A 315 -6.71 1.92 23.37
C SER A 315 -8.17 2.33 23.33
N PHE A 316 -8.77 2.31 22.13
CA PHE A 316 -10.09 2.88 21.91
C PHE A 316 -11.12 1.80 21.64
N PHE A 317 -12.37 2.07 21.97
CA PHE A 317 -13.48 1.23 21.55
C PHE A 317 -14.77 1.98 21.38
N THR A 318 -15.70 1.36 20.67
CA THR A 318 -17.07 1.84 20.59
C THR A 318 -17.99 1.12 21.57
N GLN A 319 -18.89 1.88 22.18
CA GLN A 319 -19.88 1.33 23.12
C GLN A 319 -21.16 2.15 23.06
N THR A 320 -22.29 1.49 23.17
CA THR A 320 -23.59 2.14 23.27
C THR A 320 -23.88 2.55 24.70
N THR A 321 -24.24 3.82 24.91
CA THR A 321 -24.83 4.28 26.18
C THR A 321 -25.93 5.29 25.86
N ASP A 322 -27.04 5.23 26.59
CA ASP A 322 -28.17 6.16 26.45
C ASP A 322 -28.67 6.30 25.00
N GLY A 323 -28.73 5.17 24.29
CA GLY A 323 -29.18 5.10 22.89
C GLY A 323 -28.20 5.61 21.84
N LYS A 324 -27.00 6.05 22.25
CA LYS A 324 -25.98 6.62 21.36
C LYS A 324 -24.78 5.70 21.22
N LEU A 325 -24.13 5.74 20.07
CA LEU A 325 -22.82 5.11 19.86
C LEU A 325 -21.71 6.10 20.25
N ASN A 326 -20.82 5.67 21.13
CA ASN A 326 -19.76 6.52 21.68
C ASN A 326 -18.37 5.98 21.33
N LEU A 327 -17.39 6.88 21.20
CA LEU A 327 -15.97 6.53 21.23
C LEU A 327 -15.48 6.62 22.67
N MET A 328 -14.83 5.58 23.16
CA MET A 328 -14.35 5.44 24.53
C MET A 328 -12.83 5.21 24.53
N HIS A 329 -12.13 5.81 25.49
CA HIS A 329 -10.75 5.52 25.85
C HIS A 329 -10.74 4.42 26.92
N HIS A 330 -10.22 3.26 26.57
CA HIS A 330 -9.98 2.14 27.46
C HIS A 330 -8.78 2.43 28.35
N LYS A 331 -9.02 2.52 29.66
CA LYS A 331 -7.97 2.69 30.64
C LYS A 331 -8.20 1.75 31.81
N LYS A 332 -7.13 1.18 32.35
CA LYS A 332 -7.21 0.36 33.58
C LYS A 332 -7.76 1.15 34.76
N ALA A 333 -7.47 2.45 34.82
CA ALA A 333 -7.97 3.38 35.84
C ALA A 333 -9.45 3.81 35.62
N GLY A 334 -10.15 3.22 34.65
CA GLY A 334 -11.53 3.54 34.33
C GLY A 334 -11.67 4.24 32.99
N ASN A 335 -12.63 3.80 32.19
CA ASN A 335 -12.82 4.27 30.82
C ASN A 335 -13.30 5.73 30.80
N THR A 336 -12.99 6.45 29.72
CA THR A 336 -13.43 7.84 29.53
C THR A 336 -14.03 8.01 28.15
N LYS A 337 -15.15 8.72 28.06
CA LYS A 337 -15.79 9.04 26.79
C LYS A 337 -15.01 10.12 26.06
N LEU A 338 -14.70 9.89 24.78
CA LEU A 338 -13.97 10.80 23.91
C LEU A 338 -14.88 11.56 22.96
N GLY A 339 -16.04 11.00 22.63
CA GLY A 339 -17.02 11.62 21.76
C GLY A 339 -18.20 10.72 21.43
N GLU A 340 -19.12 11.22 20.62
CA GLU A 340 -20.35 10.56 20.20
C GLU A 340 -20.43 10.53 18.67
N PHE A 341 -20.83 9.39 18.11
CA PHE A 341 -21.16 9.28 16.68
C PHE A 341 -22.58 9.76 16.39
N GLY A 342 -23.46 9.72 17.40
CA GLY A 342 -24.89 10.03 17.30
C GLY A 342 -25.75 8.90 17.87
N ASN A 343 -27.05 8.93 17.57
CA ASN A 343 -27.95 7.83 17.90
C ASN A 343 -27.47 6.54 17.22
N TYR A 344 -27.53 5.42 17.95
CA TYR A 344 -27.13 4.14 17.39
C TYR A 344 -28.06 3.72 16.25
N SER A 345 -27.46 3.37 15.12
CA SER A 345 -28.08 2.67 14.00
C SER A 345 -27.10 1.63 13.46
N ASN A 346 -27.57 0.79 12.52
CA ASN A 346 -26.71 -0.14 11.79
C ASN A 346 -26.06 0.50 10.55
N ASP A 347 -26.10 1.83 10.43
CA ASP A 347 -25.51 2.56 9.32
C ASP A 347 -23.98 2.64 9.45
N TRP A 348 -23.34 2.91 8.32
CA TRP A 348 -21.91 3.15 8.25
C TRP A 348 -21.48 4.36 9.09
N GLN A 349 -20.40 4.16 9.83
CA GLN A 349 -19.73 5.15 10.66
C GLN A 349 -18.31 5.37 10.13
N THR A 350 -17.79 6.59 10.24
CA THR A 350 -16.38 6.89 9.98
C THR A 350 -15.70 7.38 11.25
N LEU A 351 -14.56 6.78 11.57
CA LEU A 351 -13.66 7.19 12.63
C LEU A 351 -12.33 7.61 12.02
N GLU A 352 -11.89 8.82 12.30
CA GLU A 352 -10.50 9.23 12.08
C GLU A 352 -9.84 9.57 13.42
N LEU A 353 -8.58 9.19 13.60
CA LEU A 353 -7.75 9.58 14.74
C LEU A 353 -6.51 10.26 14.17
N VAL A 354 -6.36 11.55 14.41
CA VAL A 354 -5.23 12.34 13.93
C VAL A 354 -4.22 12.51 15.06
N PHE A 355 -3.00 12.01 14.86
CA PHE A 355 -1.91 12.08 15.83
C PHE A 355 -1.09 13.34 15.60
N THR A 356 -0.92 14.14 16.65
CA THR A 356 -0.12 15.36 16.59
C THR A 356 1.35 15.02 16.80
N ALA A 357 2.18 15.30 15.78
CA ALA A 357 3.62 15.10 15.80
C ALA A 357 4.29 15.75 17.02
N GLY A 358 5.27 15.06 17.59
CA GLY A 358 6.00 15.48 18.79
C GLY A 358 5.18 15.47 20.08
N SER A 359 4.06 14.74 20.14
CA SER A 359 3.20 14.75 21.34
C SER A 359 2.43 13.44 21.54
N ALA A 360 1.85 13.28 22.74
CA ALA A 360 0.87 12.24 23.05
C ALA A 360 -0.58 12.66 22.72
N THR A 361 -0.77 13.71 21.91
CA THR A 361 -2.09 14.27 21.61
C THR A 361 -2.72 13.60 20.39
N VAL A 362 -4.00 13.25 20.51
CA VAL A 362 -4.82 12.70 19.42
C VAL A 362 -6.11 13.48 19.31
N THR A 363 -6.51 13.83 18.09
CA THR A 363 -7.79 14.46 17.77
C THR A 363 -8.70 13.47 17.04
N PRO A 364 -9.84 13.07 17.62
CA PRO A 364 -10.78 12.19 16.95
C PRO A 364 -11.68 12.98 15.99
N LYS A 365 -12.12 12.34 14.91
CA LYS A 365 -13.15 12.83 14.02
C LYS A 365 -14.19 11.72 13.83
N LEU A 366 -15.42 11.98 14.25
CA LEU A 366 -16.52 11.03 14.25
C LEU A 366 -17.52 11.46 13.19
N ASN A 367 -17.74 10.64 12.16
CA ASN A 367 -18.61 10.96 11.03
C ASN A 367 -18.30 12.31 10.37
N GLY A 368 -17.00 12.62 10.25
CA GLY A 368 -16.55 13.89 9.68
C GLY A 368 -16.52 15.07 10.66
N VAL A 369 -17.00 14.91 11.90
CA VAL A 369 -17.03 15.98 12.92
C VAL A 369 -15.84 15.84 13.86
N ALA A 370 -14.98 16.85 13.93
CA ALA A 370 -13.84 16.87 14.83
C ALA A 370 -14.30 16.98 16.30
N GLY A 371 -13.80 16.10 17.16
CA GLY A 371 -13.99 16.13 18.60
C GLY A 371 -12.84 16.83 19.34
N PRO A 372 -12.92 16.93 20.68
CA PRO A 372 -11.85 17.50 21.48
C PRO A 372 -10.60 16.61 21.43
N ALA A 373 -9.43 17.25 21.36
CA ALA A 373 -8.16 16.56 21.48
C ALA A 373 -7.98 15.96 22.88
N PHE A 374 -7.33 14.82 22.97
CA PHE A 374 -7.05 14.13 24.23
C PHE A 374 -5.63 13.54 24.24
N GLN A 375 -5.14 13.18 25.41
CA GLN A 375 -3.84 12.53 25.57
C GLN A 375 -3.98 11.01 25.58
N VAL A 376 -3.16 10.33 24.78
CA VAL A 376 -2.88 8.91 24.97
C VAL A 376 -1.96 8.71 26.18
N ILE A 377 -2.00 7.52 26.79
CA ILE A 377 -1.39 7.30 28.11
C ILE A 377 -0.54 6.03 28.14
N LYS A 378 0.29 5.92 29.17
CA LYS A 378 0.89 4.65 29.58
C LYS A 378 -0.13 3.83 30.37
N ASP A 379 -0.27 2.57 30.00
CA ASP A 379 -1.17 1.64 30.68
C ASP A 379 -0.61 0.20 30.67
N SER A 380 -1.32 -0.75 31.27
CA SER A 380 -0.95 -2.16 31.37
C SER A 380 -2.07 -3.09 30.89
N LEU A 381 -2.82 -2.70 29.85
CA LEU A 381 -3.87 -3.56 29.27
C LEU A 381 -3.22 -4.76 28.56
N THR A 382 -3.90 -5.91 28.55
CA THR A 382 -3.38 -7.13 27.93
C THR A 382 -3.89 -7.28 26.50
N VAL A 383 -3.14 -6.75 25.53
CA VAL A 383 -3.39 -6.88 24.09
C VAL A 383 -2.08 -7.21 23.34
N GLY A 384 -2.09 -7.32 22.01
CA GLY A 384 -0.90 -7.64 21.21
C GLY A 384 0.15 -6.53 21.21
N LEU A 385 1.39 -6.85 21.60
CA LEU A 385 2.54 -5.93 21.59
C LEU A 385 2.96 -5.59 20.16
N ASN A 386 3.23 -4.31 19.87
CA ASN A 386 3.70 -3.84 18.57
C ASN A 386 2.84 -4.36 17.41
N ALA A 387 1.52 -4.41 17.62
CA ALA A 387 0.56 -4.89 16.64
C ALA A 387 -0.73 -4.07 16.71
N LEU A 388 -1.18 -3.59 15.55
CA LEU A 388 -2.49 -2.98 15.41
C LEU A 388 -3.53 -4.09 15.57
N THR A 389 -4.34 -3.98 16.61
CA THR A 389 -5.27 -5.01 17.05
C THR A 389 -6.69 -4.48 17.01
N LEU A 390 -7.54 -5.14 16.22
CA LEU A 390 -8.99 -4.97 16.28
C LEU A 390 -9.59 -6.07 17.13
N THR A 391 -10.58 -5.76 17.96
CA THR A 391 -11.24 -6.75 18.84
C THR A 391 -12.65 -6.30 19.24
N ASP A 392 -13.45 -7.22 19.75
CA ASP A 392 -14.69 -6.95 20.47
C ASP A 392 -14.52 -6.89 21.99
N ILE A 393 -13.28 -6.95 22.49
CA ILE A 393 -12.85 -6.60 23.87
C ILE A 393 -13.22 -7.66 24.92
N THR A 394 -14.40 -8.25 24.82
CA THR A 394 -14.96 -9.12 25.85
C THR A 394 -15.43 -10.45 25.27
N LYS A 395 -15.43 -11.48 26.11
CA LYS A 395 -16.04 -12.77 25.78
C LYS A 395 -17.57 -12.72 25.74
N ASN A 396 -18.18 -11.71 26.37
CA ASN A 396 -19.63 -11.52 26.42
C ASN A 396 -20.18 -11.10 25.05
N ALA A 397 -21.50 -11.01 24.93
CA ALA A 397 -22.14 -10.56 23.71
C ALA A 397 -21.74 -9.13 23.33
N THR A 398 -21.43 -8.92 22.06
CA THR A 398 -21.03 -7.65 21.45
C THR A 398 -21.78 -7.46 20.15
N TYR A 399 -21.73 -6.25 19.60
CA TYR A 399 -22.23 -6.03 18.24
C TYR A 399 -21.41 -6.83 17.23
N GLY A 400 -22.07 -7.28 16.17
CA GLY A 400 -21.35 -7.75 14.97
C GLY A 400 -20.64 -6.57 14.32
N VAL A 401 -19.48 -6.82 13.72
CA VAL A 401 -18.62 -5.77 13.16
C VAL A 401 -18.38 -6.06 11.69
N GLU A 402 -18.59 -5.02 10.87
CA GLU A 402 -18.26 -5.01 9.47
C GLU A 402 -17.35 -3.82 9.15
N ILE A 403 -16.33 -4.03 8.31
CA ILE A 403 -15.30 -3.05 7.99
C ILE A 403 -15.20 -2.91 6.47
N GLU A 404 -15.46 -1.70 5.96
CA GLU A 404 -15.27 -1.36 4.55
C GLU A 404 -13.82 -0.92 4.30
N SER A 405 -13.21 -0.23 5.26
CA SER A 405 -11.80 0.14 5.18
C SER A 405 -11.21 0.42 6.54
N LEU A 406 -9.94 0.08 6.69
CA LEU A 406 -9.08 0.62 7.74
C LEU A 406 -7.71 0.95 7.13
N VAL A 407 -7.20 2.13 7.45
CA VAL A 407 -5.88 2.61 7.03
C VAL A 407 -5.22 3.32 8.20
N LEU A 408 -4.01 2.91 8.55
CA LEU A 408 -3.11 3.61 9.47
C LEU A 408 -1.95 4.16 8.66
N GLU A 409 -1.75 5.47 8.71
CA GLU A 409 -0.66 6.20 8.09
C GLU A 409 0.21 6.82 9.18
N ILE A 410 1.52 6.59 9.12
CA ILE A 410 2.53 7.27 9.95
C ILE A 410 3.26 8.24 9.02
N ASN A 411 3.31 9.52 9.36
CA ASN A 411 3.89 10.53 8.48
C ASN A 411 5.39 10.26 8.23
N ALA A 412 5.90 10.76 7.09
CA ALA A 412 7.34 10.84 6.88
C ALA A 412 7.99 11.71 7.98
N PRO A 413 9.27 11.49 8.31
CA PRO A 413 10.02 12.44 9.12
C PRO A 413 9.99 13.82 8.47
N ALA A 414 9.96 14.86 9.31
CA ALA A 414 10.13 16.22 8.83
C ALA A 414 11.50 16.35 8.16
N SER A 415 11.52 16.85 6.92
CA SER A 415 12.76 17.20 6.23
C SER A 415 13.43 18.35 6.97
N SER A 416 14.62 18.10 7.52
CA SER A 416 15.49 19.09 8.18
C SER A 416 16.01 20.16 7.23
#